data_AF-A0A954GXJ7-F1
#
_entry.id   AF-A0A954GXJ7-F1
#
_cell.length_a   1.000
_cell.length_b   1.000
_cell.length_c   1.000
_cell.angle_alpha   90.00
_cell.angle_beta   90.00
_cell.angle_gamma   90.00
#
_symmetry.space_group_name_H-M   'P 1'
#
loop_
_entity.id
_entity.type
_entity.pdbx_description
1 polymer ?
#
loop_
_entity_poly.entity_id
_entity_poly.type
_entity_poly.pdbx_seq_one_letter_code
_entity_poly.pdbx_strand_id
1 'polypeptide(L)'
;MWLTEKSAATNFDINSNGASMEPDIHAIAGTSESSTAAANATMATSKSDAAHELQLNLLQVDFEELYQRHLCRHSQLGINILHLIAVLGIYFSIYSVVATAIHGLLPLLSGEQRLLLLTFLSVPYLTVLIFNVPISDFLTTLTCILFVVVCAVTLPMVPVWVHLPAIVMWHRFQLWSHKKYTLQKDISRFEARYRKGKMLFTLLAVYELPILLHYLVRGRRDWN
;
A
#
# COMPACT_ATOMS: atom_id res chain seq x y z
N MET A 1 -19.57 13.03 -31.89
CA MET A 1 -20.85 13.48 -31.32
C MET A 1 -21.06 12.73 -30.01
N TRP A 2 -20.50 13.26 -28.93
CA TRP A 2 -20.67 12.82 -27.55
C TRP A 2 -20.80 14.11 -26.75
N LEU A 3 -21.93 14.24 -26.06
CA LEU A 3 -22.40 15.45 -25.43
C LEU A 3 -21.59 15.75 -24.16
N THR A 4 -21.24 17.02 -24.01
CA THR A 4 -20.65 17.64 -22.83
C THR A 4 -21.72 17.83 -21.75
N GLU A 5 -21.64 17.11 -20.64
CA GLU A 5 -22.39 17.43 -19.42
C GLU A 5 -21.51 18.28 -18.49
N LYS A 6 -21.83 19.57 -18.44
CA LYS A 6 -21.46 20.48 -17.36
C LYS A 6 -22.40 20.21 -16.18
N SER A 7 -21.88 19.68 -15.08
CA SER A 7 -22.60 19.72 -13.80
C SER A 7 -22.21 20.98 -13.05
N ALA A 8 -23.19 21.87 -12.89
CA ALA A 8 -23.07 23.14 -12.19
C ALA A 8 -23.52 22.97 -10.73
N ALA A 9 -22.68 23.51 -9.85
CA ALA A 9 -22.88 23.92 -8.46
C ALA A 9 -24.30 23.78 -7.88
N THR A 10 -24.42 22.93 -6.87
CA THR A 10 -25.51 22.95 -5.88
C THR A 10 -25.30 24.10 -4.90
N ASN A 11 -26.28 24.99 -4.84
CA ASN A 11 -26.42 26.04 -3.83
C ASN A 11 -26.58 25.42 -2.43
N PHE A 12 -25.76 25.89 -1.49
CA PHE A 12 -25.86 25.57 -0.06
C PHE A 12 -26.42 26.82 0.63
N ASP A 13 -27.75 26.89 0.75
CA ASP A 13 -28.40 27.94 1.53
C ASP A 13 -28.41 27.59 3.01
N ILE A 14 -27.92 28.55 3.77
CA ILE A 14 -27.68 28.56 5.21
C ILE A 14 -29.03 28.70 5.92
N ASN A 15 -29.40 27.68 6.69
CA ASN A 15 -30.58 27.74 7.56
C ASN A 15 -30.21 28.46 8.86
N SER A 16 -30.67 29.70 8.99
CA SER A 16 -30.49 30.56 10.16
C SER A 16 -31.54 30.29 11.23
N ASN A 17 -31.07 29.93 12.43
CA ASN A 17 -31.58 30.25 13.77
C ASN A 17 -33.06 30.65 13.95
N GLY A 18 -33.76 29.86 14.76
CA GLY A 18 -34.98 30.27 15.48
C GLY A 18 -35.11 29.47 16.77
N ALA A 19 -34.63 30.06 17.86
CA ALA A 19 -34.68 29.52 19.22
C ALA A 19 -36.00 29.89 19.92
N SER A 20 -36.58 28.96 20.68
CA SER A 20 -37.43 29.26 21.85
C SER A 20 -37.78 27.99 22.64
N MET A 21 -37.90 28.16 23.97
CA MET A 21 -38.43 27.26 25.01
C MET A 21 -37.51 26.12 25.48
N GLU A 22 -37.34 25.82 26.76
CA GLU A 22 -37.63 26.44 28.06
C GLU A 22 -36.86 25.55 29.09
N PRO A 23 -36.46 26.03 30.28
CA PRO A 23 -35.65 25.25 31.21
C PRO A 23 -36.53 24.54 32.26
N ASP A 24 -36.63 23.22 32.18
CA ASP A 24 -37.20 22.43 33.29
C ASP A 24 -36.11 22.05 34.29
N ILE A 25 -36.16 22.75 35.42
CA ILE A 25 -35.42 22.50 36.65
C ILE A 25 -36.18 21.41 37.41
N HIS A 26 -35.65 20.19 37.42
CA HIS A 26 -35.95 19.22 38.47
C HIS A 26 -34.68 18.81 39.20
N ALA A 27 -34.57 19.36 40.41
CA ALA A 27 -33.64 18.96 41.44
C ALA A 27 -33.94 17.52 41.88
N ILE A 28 -32.93 16.65 41.83
CA ILE A 28 -32.91 15.39 42.58
C ILE A 28 -31.64 15.41 43.44
N ALA A 29 -31.86 15.50 44.74
CA ALA A 29 -30.87 15.35 45.79
C ALA A 29 -30.65 13.86 46.12
N GLY A 30 -29.42 13.53 46.53
CA GLY A 30 -28.99 12.21 47.00
C GLY A 30 -28.07 11.54 45.98
N THR A 31 -26.91 11.00 46.31
CA THR A 31 -26.33 10.63 47.60
C THR A 31 -24.81 10.64 47.44
N SER A 32 -24.13 11.27 48.40
CA SER A 32 -22.71 11.08 48.66
C SER A 32 -22.45 9.65 49.10
N GLU A 33 -21.57 8.95 48.39
CA GLU A 33 -20.57 7.98 48.89
C GLU A 33 -20.13 7.04 47.74
N SER A 34 -18.85 6.63 47.74
CA SER A 34 -18.20 5.74 46.75
C SER A 34 -17.45 6.38 45.56
N SER A 35 -16.73 7.49 45.79
CA SER A 35 -15.91 8.16 44.76
C SER A 35 -14.40 7.81 44.77
N THR A 36 -13.96 6.79 45.52
CA THR A 36 -12.52 6.47 45.64
C THR A 36 -12.11 5.08 45.18
N ALA A 37 -13.05 4.15 44.96
CA ALA A 37 -12.74 2.82 44.43
C ALA A 37 -12.81 2.72 42.88
N ALA A 38 -13.69 3.51 42.24
CA ALA A 38 -13.85 3.50 40.78
C ALA A 38 -12.67 4.16 40.04
N ALA A 39 -12.05 5.19 40.61
CA ALA A 39 -10.94 5.92 39.97
C ALA A 39 -9.66 5.06 39.80
N ASN A 40 -9.44 4.08 40.68
CA ASN A 40 -8.27 3.20 40.61
C ASN A 40 -8.49 1.99 39.68
N ALA A 41 -9.74 1.58 39.43
CA ALA A 41 -10.06 0.53 38.46
C ALA A 41 -10.00 1.04 37.01
N THR A 42 -10.35 2.32 36.77
CA THR A 42 -10.27 2.94 35.43
C THR A 42 -8.83 3.29 35.02
N MET A 43 -7.93 3.51 35.99
CA MET A 43 -6.52 3.79 35.69
C MET A 43 -5.70 2.53 35.37
N ALA A 44 -6.11 1.37 35.92
CA ALA A 44 -5.43 0.09 35.71
C ALA A 44 -5.78 -0.59 34.37
N THR A 45 -6.97 -0.32 33.79
CA THR A 45 -7.35 -0.83 32.47
C THR A 45 -6.72 -0.03 31.32
N SER A 46 -6.49 1.28 31.49
CA SER A 46 -5.88 2.10 30.42
C SER A 46 -4.39 1.80 30.13
N LYS A 47 -3.70 1.13 31.07
CA LYS A 47 -2.27 0.77 30.93
C LYS A 47 -2.06 -0.58 30.25
N SER A 48 -3.10 -1.42 30.19
CA SER A 48 -3.13 -2.70 29.48
C SER A 48 -3.43 -2.52 27.99
N ASP A 49 -4.31 -1.57 27.65
CA ASP A 49 -4.74 -1.37 26.27
C ASP A 49 -3.74 -0.54 25.43
N ALA A 50 -2.80 0.14 26.08
CA ALA A 50 -1.74 0.91 25.43
C ALA A 50 -0.52 0.06 25.01
N ALA A 51 -0.42 -1.20 25.44
CA ALA A 51 0.79 -2.01 25.34
C ALA A 51 0.73 -3.15 24.32
N HIS A 52 -0.33 -3.25 23.52
CA HIS A 52 -0.32 -4.03 22.28
C HIS A 52 -0.07 -3.10 21.09
N GLU A 53 1.08 -2.40 21.09
CA GLU A 53 1.71 -2.11 19.80
C GLU A 53 2.02 -3.47 19.18
N LEU A 54 1.06 -4.00 18.41
CA LEU A 54 1.24 -5.14 17.52
C LEU A 54 2.46 -4.81 16.66
N GLN A 55 3.61 -5.31 17.07
CA GLN A 55 4.84 -5.18 16.31
C GLN A 55 4.58 -5.83 14.95
N LEU A 56 4.49 -4.99 13.92
CA LEU A 56 4.39 -5.47 12.54
C LEU A 56 5.66 -6.26 12.24
N ASN A 57 5.51 -7.56 12.03
CA ASN A 57 6.60 -8.44 11.62
C ASN A 57 6.45 -8.71 10.12
N LEU A 58 7.51 -8.42 9.34
CA LEU A 58 7.49 -8.61 7.89
C LEU A 58 7.28 -10.08 7.50
N LEU A 59 7.66 -11.03 8.34
CA LEU A 59 7.52 -12.47 8.04
C LEU A 59 6.18 -13.05 8.50
N GLN A 60 5.37 -12.30 9.23
CA GLN A 60 4.09 -12.75 9.77
C GLN A 60 3.02 -11.69 9.53
N VAL A 61 2.56 -11.63 8.29
CA VAL A 61 1.56 -10.67 7.82
C VAL A 61 0.39 -11.42 7.20
N ASP A 62 -0.83 -11.00 7.54
CA ASP A 62 -2.04 -11.47 6.86
C ASP A 62 -2.16 -10.77 5.49
N PHE A 63 -1.81 -11.50 4.43
CA PHE A 63 -1.84 -10.97 3.07
C PHE A 63 -3.25 -10.54 2.65
N GLU A 64 -4.29 -11.25 3.06
CA GLU A 64 -5.67 -10.89 2.74
C GLU A 64 -6.04 -9.58 3.43
N GLU A 65 -5.68 -9.41 4.70
CA GLU A 65 -5.90 -8.16 5.41
C GLU A 65 -5.18 -6.97 4.74
N LEU A 66 -3.93 -7.16 4.29
CA LEU A 66 -3.21 -6.15 3.53
C LEU A 66 -3.87 -5.84 2.19
N TYR A 67 -4.32 -6.86 1.48
CA TYR A 67 -5.03 -6.71 0.21
C TYR A 67 -6.31 -5.89 0.40
N GLN A 68 -7.11 -6.19 1.42
CA GLN A 68 -8.32 -5.42 1.74
C GLN A 68 -8.01 -3.96 2.11
N ARG A 69 -6.94 -3.74 2.90
CA ARG A 69 -6.47 -2.37 3.19
C ARG A 69 -6.05 -1.64 1.92
N HIS A 70 -5.38 -2.32 0.98
CA HIS A 70 -5.01 -1.75 -0.32
C HIS A 70 -6.25 -1.36 -1.13
N LEU A 71 -7.25 -2.25 -1.21
CA LEU A 71 -8.52 -2.00 -1.89
C LEU A 71 -9.28 -0.80 -1.33
N CYS A 72 -9.22 -0.53 -0.02
CA CYS A 72 -9.85 0.66 0.53
C CYS A 72 -9.27 1.98 -0.01
N ARG A 73 -8.00 1.97 -0.46
CA ARG A 73 -7.32 3.14 -1.06
C ARG A 73 -7.24 3.08 -2.58
N HIS A 74 -7.41 1.89 -3.15
CA HIS A 74 -7.23 1.60 -4.57
C HIS A 74 -8.33 0.66 -5.06
N SER A 75 -9.59 1.03 -4.88
CA SER A 75 -10.67 0.17 -5.37
C SER A 75 -10.83 0.25 -6.89
N GLN A 76 -10.37 1.33 -7.52
CA GLN A 76 -10.60 1.57 -8.94
C GLN A 76 -9.58 0.80 -9.81
N LEU A 77 -10.04 0.16 -10.88
CA LEU A 77 -9.16 -0.58 -11.80
C LEU A 77 -8.04 0.31 -12.37
N GLY A 78 -8.40 1.53 -12.77
CA GLY A 78 -7.46 2.48 -13.40
C GLY A 78 -6.26 2.83 -12.50
N ILE A 79 -6.48 3.06 -11.20
CA ILE A 79 -5.36 3.35 -10.29
C ILE A 79 -4.47 2.12 -10.13
N ASN A 80 -5.02 0.91 -9.99
CA ASN A 80 -4.22 -0.31 -9.84
C ASN A 80 -3.39 -0.62 -11.08
N ILE A 81 -3.91 -0.42 -12.29
CA ILE A 81 -3.14 -0.61 -13.53
C ILE A 81 -1.98 0.39 -13.59
N LEU A 82 -2.23 1.68 -13.37
CA LEU A 82 -1.17 2.69 -13.40
C LEU A 82 -0.14 2.45 -12.29
N HIS A 83 -0.60 1.99 -11.13
CA HIS A 83 0.25 1.62 -10.01
C HIS A 83 1.15 0.44 -10.38
N LEU A 84 0.60 -0.63 -10.98
CA LEU A 84 1.41 -1.75 -11.47
C LEU A 84 2.45 -1.29 -12.49
N ILE A 85 2.07 -0.46 -13.46
CA ILE A 85 3.02 0.08 -14.46
C ILE A 85 4.17 0.82 -13.77
N ALA A 86 3.86 1.66 -12.78
CA ALA A 86 4.89 2.39 -12.03
C ALA A 86 5.83 1.45 -11.27
N VAL A 87 5.27 0.46 -10.56
CA VAL A 87 6.05 -0.54 -9.81
C VAL A 87 6.94 -1.35 -10.74
N LEU A 88 6.40 -1.86 -11.86
CA LEU A 88 7.20 -2.57 -12.87
C LEU A 88 8.31 -1.69 -13.45
N GLY A 89 8.03 -0.42 -13.70
CA GLY A 89 9.04 0.55 -14.15
C GLY A 89 10.17 0.76 -13.15
N ILE A 90 9.84 0.81 -11.85
CA ILE A 90 10.83 0.89 -10.76
C ILE A 90 11.67 -0.40 -10.70
N TYR A 91 11.02 -1.57 -10.67
CA TYR A 91 11.71 -2.86 -10.63
C TYR A 91 12.63 -3.03 -11.84
N PHE A 92 12.14 -2.75 -13.05
CA PHE A 92 12.95 -2.78 -14.26
C PHE A 92 14.17 -1.86 -14.15
N SER A 93 13.97 -0.62 -13.70
CA SER A 93 15.08 0.34 -13.55
C SER A 93 16.11 -0.13 -12.52
N ILE A 94 15.68 -0.70 -11.39
CA ILE A 94 16.59 -1.27 -10.38
C ILE A 94 17.38 -2.44 -10.96
N TYR A 95 16.72 -3.40 -11.61
CA TYR A 95 17.40 -4.54 -12.22
C TYR A 95 18.35 -4.10 -13.35
N SER A 96 17.99 -3.11 -14.17
CA SER A 96 18.89 -2.58 -15.20
C SER A 96 20.11 -1.87 -14.62
N VAL A 97 19.98 -1.14 -13.51
CA VAL A 97 21.14 -0.57 -12.79
C VAL A 97 22.07 -1.68 -12.31
N VAL A 98 21.51 -2.71 -11.69
CA VAL A 98 22.28 -3.86 -11.19
C VAL A 98 22.92 -4.64 -12.35
N ALA A 99 22.19 -4.90 -13.44
CA ALA A 99 22.72 -5.55 -14.62
C ALA A 99 23.88 -4.76 -15.25
N THR A 100 23.75 -3.43 -15.31
CA THR A 100 24.81 -2.55 -15.79
C THR A 100 26.03 -2.58 -14.86
N ALA A 101 25.82 -2.58 -13.54
CA ALA A 101 26.89 -2.72 -12.56
C ALA A 101 27.61 -4.07 -12.70
N ILE A 102 26.87 -5.18 -12.84
CA ILE A 102 27.44 -6.52 -13.07
C ILE A 102 28.23 -6.56 -14.37
N HIS A 103 27.71 -5.97 -15.45
CA HIS A 103 28.45 -5.86 -16.71
C HIS A 103 29.77 -5.11 -16.53
N GLY A 104 29.75 -3.99 -15.80
CA GLY A 104 30.95 -3.18 -15.56
C GLY A 104 31.98 -3.87 -14.67
N LEU A 105 31.53 -4.54 -13.60
CA LEU A 105 32.40 -5.19 -12.61
C LEU A 105 32.90 -6.57 -13.07
N LEU A 106 32.07 -7.32 -13.80
CA LEU A 106 32.31 -8.70 -14.20
C LEU A 106 32.07 -8.87 -15.72
N PRO A 107 32.89 -8.23 -16.58
CA PRO A 107 32.65 -8.20 -18.03
C PRO A 107 32.75 -9.58 -18.68
N LEU A 108 33.50 -10.51 -18.08
CA LEU A 108 33.69 -11.88 -18.58
C LEU A 108 32.47 -12.79 -18.40
N LEU A 109 31.45 -12.38 -17.63
CA LEU A 109 30.26 -13.19 -17.44
C LEU A 109 29.41 -13.23 -18.72
N SER A 110 28.99 -14.43 -19.11
CA SER A 110 28.02 -14.63 -20.20
C SER A 110 26.65 -14.05 -19.84
N GLY A 111 25.80 -13.80 -20.83
CA GLY A 111 24.44 -13.30 -20.60
C GLY A 111 23.62 -14.19 -19.68
N GLU A 112 23.77 -15.52 -19.81
CA GLU A 112 23.11 -16.52 -18.97
C GLU A 112 23.57 -16.45 -17.51
N GLN A 113 24.88 -16.29 -17.28
CA GLN A 113 25.42 -16.15 -15.93
C GLN A 113 24.92 -14.87 -15.25
N ARG A 114 24.79 -13.78 -16.02
CA ARG A 114 24.21 -12.53 -15.51
C ARG A 114 22.73 -12.70 -15.16
N LEU A 115 21.96 -13.37 -16.03
CA LEU A 115 20.55 -13.68 -15.77
C LEU A 115 20.39 -14.51 -14.48
N LEU A 116 21.21 -15.55 -14.31
CA LEU A 116 21.20 -16.38 -13.12
C LEU A 116 21.57 -15.57 -11.87
N LEU A 117 22.58 -14.69 -11.95
CA LEU A 117 23.00 -13.85 -10.85
C LEU A 117 21.91 -12.85 -10.42
N LEU A 118 21.26 -12.18 -11.38
CA LEU A 118 20.11 -11.29 -11.08
C LEU A 118 18.94 -12.07 -10.47
N THR A 119 18.66 -13.27 -10.98
CA THR A 119 17.61 -14.13 -10.45
C THR A 119 17.93 -14.54 -9.01
N PHE A 120 19.18 -14.92 -8.73
CA PHE A 120 19.64 -15.28 -7.39
C PHE A 120 19.55 -14.09 -6.42
N LEU A 121 19.87 -12.88 -6.87
CA LEU A 121 19.73 -11.66 -6.06
C LEU A 121 18.28 -11.37 -5.65
N SER A 122 17.30 -11.94 -6.36
CA SER A 122 15.88 -11.83 -6.07
C SER A 122 15.40 -12.81 -4.99
N VAL A 123 16.20 -13.82 -4.65
CA VAL A 123 15.83 -14.88 -3.69
C VAL A 123 15.43 -14.33 -2.32
N PRO A 124 16.17 -13.39 -1.68
CA PRO A 124 15.77 -12.88 -0.36
C PRO A 124 14.36 -12.26 -0.35
N TYR A 125 14.01 -11.53 -1.40
CA TYR A 125 12.65 -10.97 -1.56
C TYR A 125 11.61 -12.07 -1.71
N LEU A 126 11.85 -13.05 -2.59
CA LEU A 126 10.95 -14.19 -2.81
C LEU A 126 10.79 -15.04 -1.53
N THR A 127 11.85 -15.20 -0.74
CA THR A 127 11.80 -15.88 0.55
C THR A 127 10.90 -15.16 1.56
N VAL A 128 10.81 -13.83 1.55
CA VAL A 128 9.84 -13.13 2.42
C VAL A 128 8.40 -13.39 1.96
N LEU A 129 8.17 -13.43 0.64
CA LEU A 129 6.84 -13.62 0.09
C LEU A 129 6.28 -15.02 0.31
N ILE A 130 7.10 -16.07 0.17
CA ILE A 130 6.62 -17.46 0.23
C ILE A 130 5.95 -17.81 1.57
N PHE A 131 6.30 -17.12 2.66
CA PHE A 131 5.70 -17.36 3.98
C PHE A 131 4.34 -16.69 4.19
N ASN A 132 4.01 -15.67 3.39
CA ASN A 132 2.87 -14.79 3.67
C ASN A 132 1.86 -14.72 2.52
N VAL A 133 2.30 -14.95 1.28
CA VAL A 133 1.49 -14.79 0.07
C VAL A 133 0.93 -16.16 -0.36
N PRO A 134 -0.34 -16.24 -0.77
CA PRO A 134 -0.89 -17.47 -1.35
C PRO A 134 -0.02 -17.97 -2.51
N ILE A 135 0.20 -19.29 -2.59
CA ILE A 135 1.17 -19.90 -3.54
C ILE A 135 0.97 -19.46 -4.99
N SER A 136 -0.26 -19.21 -5.38
CA SER A 136 -0.60 -18.81 -6.75
C SER A 136 -0.25 -17.36 -7.05
N ASP A 137 -0.45 -16.44 -6.10
CA ASP A 137 -0.01 -15.05 -6.24
C ASP A 137 1.52 -14.96 -6.13
N PHE A 138 2.14 -15.84 -5.33
CA PHE A 138 3.58 -16.04 -5.32
C PHE A 138 4.10 -16.48 -6.69
N LEU A 139 3.49 -17.47 -7.34
CA LEU A 139 3.90 -17.92 -8.68
C LEU A 139 3.73 -16.84 -9.76
N THR A 140 2.65 -16.06 -9.70
CA THR A 140 2.47 -14.90 -10.59
C THR A 140 3.55 -13.85 -10.35
N THR A 141 3.87 -13.56 -9.09
CA THR A 141 4.94 -12.62 -8.71
C THR A 141 6.30 -13.12 -9.18
N LEU A 142 6.62 -14.39 -8.96
CA LEU A 142 7.84 -15.04 -9.45
C LEU A 142 7.96 -14.90 -10.97
N THR A 143 6.90 -15.23 -11.71
CA THR A 143 6.87 -15.12 -13.18
C THR A 143 7.10 -13.67 -13.62
N CYS A 144 6.48 -12.71 -12.94
CA CYS A 144 6.66 -11.30 -13.21
C CYS A 144 8.10 -10.83 -12.96
N ILE A 145 8.71 -11.23 -11.84
CA ILE A 145 10.11 -10.91 -11.53
C ILE A 145 11.05 -11.52 -12.57
N LEU A 146 10.86 -12.80 -12.93
CA LEU A 146 11.67 -13.45 -13.97
C LEU A 146 11.54 -12.72 -15.31
N PHE A 147 10.34 -12.29 -15.68
CA PHE A 147 10.11 -11.49 -16.88
C PHE A 147 10.89 -10.16 -16.83
N VAL A 148 10.81 -9.41 -15.73
CA VAL A 148 11.55 -8.15 -15.56
C VAL A 148 13.06 -8.38 -15.61
N VAL A 149 13.57 -9.44 -14.99
CA VAL A 149 14.99 -9.82 -15.02
C VAL A 149 15.44 -10.15 -16.45
N VAL A 150 14.64 -10.92 -17.21
CA VAL A 150 14.92 -11.20 -18.63
C VAL A 150 14.94 -9.90 -19.43
N CYS A 151 13.97 -9.00 -19.25
CA CYS A 151 13.96 -7.70 -19.92
C CYS A 151 15.20 -6.87 -19.58
N ALA A 152 15.62 -6.85 -18.31
CA ALA A 152 16.78 -6.06 -17.86
C ALA A 152 18.10 -6.53 -18.47
N VAL A 153 18.21 -7.81 -18.83
CA VAL A 153 19.42 -8.40 -19.45
C VAL A 153 19.37 -8.35 -20.98
N THR A 154 18.19 -8.50 -21.59
CA THR A 154 18.04 -8.64 -23.04
C THR A 154 17.81 -7.32 -23.78
N LEU A 155 17.23 -6.31 -23.13
CA LEU A 155 17.04 -5.00 -23.77
C LEU A 155 18.38 -4.28 -23.96
N PRO A 156 18.50 -3.41 -24.98
CA PRO A 156 19.71 -2.62 -25.21
C PRO A 156 20.12 -1.88 -23.94
N MET A 157 21.40 -1.99 -23.58
CA MET A 157 21.91 -1.34 -22.38
C MET A 157 21.84 0.18 -22.53
N VAL A 158 21.00 0.78 -21.72
CA VAL A 158 20.90 2.23 -21.59
C VAL A 158 21.91 2.68 -20.52
N PRO A 159 22.54 3.86 -20.63
CA PRO A 159 23.42 4.35 -19.59
C PRO A 159 22.74 4.37 -18.21
N VAL A 160 23.46 3.93 -17.17
CA VAL A 160 22.93 3.78 -15.79
C VAL A 160 22.28 5.07 -15.26
N TRP A 161 22.78 6.23 -15.68
CA TRP A 161 22.27 7.54 -15.27
C TRP A 161 20.87 7.84 -15.80
N VAL A 162 20.34 7.09 -16.77
CA VAL A 162 18.94 7.21 -17.24
C VAL A 162 18.00 6.50 -16.27
N HIS A 163 18.41 5.36 -15.71
CA HIS A 163 17.58 4.57 -14.82
C HIS A 163 17.36 5.24 -13.46
N LEU A 164 18.33 6.01 -12.95
CA LEU A 164 18.18 6.71 -11.66
C LEU A 164 17.07 7.79 -11.69
N PRO A 165 17.01 8.72 -12.66
CA PRO A 165 15.86 9.60 -12.86
C PRO A 165 14.58 8.84 -13.19
N ALA A 166 14.66 7.73 -13.93
CA ALA A 166 13.49 6.93 -14.25
C ALA A 166 12.80 6.40 -12.98
N ILE A 167 13.54 5.92 -11.97
CA ILE A 167 12.97 5.50 -10.68
C ILE A 167 12.17 6.66 -10.04
N VAL A 168 12.76 7.86 -9.99
CA VAL A 168 12.08 9.04 -9.45
C VAL A 168 10.84 9.39 -10.26
N MET A 169 10.93 9.32 -11.59
CA MET A 169 9.81 9.59 -12.49
C MET A 169 8.67 8.58 -12.29
N TRP A 170 8.95 7.29 -12.19
CA TRP A 170 7.93 6.26 -11.94
C TRP A 170 7.25 6.45 -10.59
N HIS A 171 8.02 6.78 -9.55
CA HIS A 171 7.45 7.12 -8.24
C HIS A 171 6.58 8.39 -8.30
N ARG A 172 6.99 9.42 -9.05
CA ARG A 172 6.16 10.62 -9.28
C ARG A 172 4.89 10.30 -10.07
N PHE A 173 4.97 9.40 -11.03
CA PHE A 173 3.84 8.92 -11.80
C PHE A 173 2.83 8.16 -10.92
N GLN A 174 3.31 7.32 -10.01
CA GLN A 174 2.51 6.66 -8.98
C GLN A 174 1.81 7.71 -8.08
N LEU A 175 2.54 8.69 -7.56
CA LEU A 175 1.94 9.77 -6.75
C LEU A 175 0.91 10.60 -7.53
N TRP A 176 1.15 10.83 -8.82
CA TRP A 176 0.20 11.52 -9.68
C TRP A 176 -1.08 10.71 -9.89
N SER A 177 -0.97 9.39 -10.09
CA SER A 177 -2.15 8.53 -10.22
C SER A 177 -3.02 8.59 -8.96
N HIS A 178 -2.42 8.55 -7.77
CA HIS A 178 -3.14 8.74 -6.50
C HIS A 178 -3.88 10.07 -6.38
N LYS A 179 -3.38 11.15 -6.99
CA LYS A 179 -4.08 12.45 -6.99
C LYS A 179 -5.29 12.45 -7.94
N LYS A 180 -5.21 11.68 -9.03
CA LYS A 180 -6.27 11.60 -10.04
C LYS A 180 -7.44 10.74 -9.58
N TYR A 181 -7.17 9.70 -8.79
CA TYR A 181 -8.16 8.74 -8.30
C TYR A 181 -8.34 8.93 -6.78
N THR A 182 -9.32 9.75 -6.39
CA THR A 182 -9.52 10.16 -4.99
C THR A 182 -10.55 9.32 -4.24
N LEU A 183 -11.13 8.29 -4.87
CA LEU A 183 -12.12 7.44 -4.22
C LEU A 183 -11.46 6.65 -3.09
N GLN A 184 -11.87 6.89 -1.85
CA GLN A 184 -11.39 6.19 -0.67
C GLN A 184 -12.59 5.62 0.09
N LYS A 185 -12.48 4.34 0.48
CA LYS A 185 -13.42 3.71 1.40
C LYS A 185 -12.92 3.91 2.83
N ASP A 186 -13.81 3.71 3.80
CA ASP A 186 -13.44 3.79 5.21
C ASP A 186 -12.31 2.79 5.54
N ILE A 187 -11.26 3.30 6.20
CA ILE A 187 -10.06 2.56 6.63
C ILE A 187 -9.96 2.42 8.15
N SER A 188 -10.95 2.91 8.90
CA SER A 188 -10.98 2.94 10.36
C SER A 188 -10.61 1.59 10.98
N ARG A 189 -11.14 0.50 10.41
CA ARG A 189 -10.86 -0.89 10.81
C ARG A 189 -9.37 -1.24 10.78
N PHE A 190 -8.60 -0.70 9.82
CA PHE A 190 -7.19 -1.04 9.61
C PHE A 190 -6.23 -0.09 10.32
N GLU A 191 -6.70 1.09 10.75
CA GLU A 191 -5.83 2.13 11.30
C GLU A 191 -5.18 1.73 12.63
N ALA A 192 -5.89 0.95 13.45
CA ALA A 192 -5.38 0.45 14.72
C ALA A 192 -4.18 -0.49 14.53
N ARG A 193 -4.23 -1.40 13.54
CA ARG A 193 -3.16 -2.39 13.28
C ARG A 193 -2.06 -1.85 12.37
N TYR A 194 -2.41 -1.00 11.39
CA TYR A 194 -1.48 -0.48 10.38
C TYR A 194 -1.28 1.03 10.54
N ARG A 195 -0.71 1.43 11.68
CA ARG A 195 -0.38 2.83 11.96
C ARG A 195 0.64 3.35 10.94
N LYS A 196 0.44 4.61 10.51
CA LYS A 196 1.34 5.27 9.57
C LYS A 196 2.75 5.32 10.16
N GLY A 197 3.74 4.81 9.43
CA GLY A 197 5.12 4.78 9.88
C GLY A 197 6.04 4.11 8.86
N LYS A 198 7.35 4.09 9.17
CA LYS A 198 8.37 3.49 8.30
C LYS A 198 8.13 2.00 8.06
N MET A 199 7.71 1.27 9.10
CA MET A 199 7.48 -0.18 8.99
C MET A 199 6.32 -0.50 8.04
N LEU A 200 5.20 0.25 8.14
CA LEU A 200 4.09 0.11 7.20
C LEU A 200 4.50 0.44 5.77
N PHE A 201 5.35 1.47 5.58
CA PHE A 201 5.88 1.79 4.26
C PHE A 201 6.73 0.65 3.69
N THR A 202 7.66 0.09 4.47
CA THR A 202 8.47 -1.06 4.05
C THR A 202 7.62 -2.28 3.73
N LEU A 203 6.63 -2.56 4.58
CA LEU A 203 5.72 -3.68 4.41
C LEU A 203 4.89 -3.52 3.14
N LEU A 204 4.36 -2.32 2.88
CA LEU A 204 3.70 -2.05 1.60
C LEU A 204 4.66 -2.20 0.44
N ALA A 205 5.86 -1.62 0.47
CA ALA A 205 6.83 -1.76 -0.62
C ALA A 205 7.18 -3.22 -0.94
N VAL A 206 7.25 -4.10 0.06
CA VAL A 206 7.51 -5.54 -0.13
C VAL A 206 6.28 -6.26 -0.70
N TYR A 207 5.08 -5.96 -0.22
CA TYR A 207 3.86 -6.68 -0.62
C TYR A 207 3.08 -6.01 -1.76
N GLU A 208 3.50 -4.85 -2.26
CA GLU A 208 2.78 -4.07 -3.26
C GLU A 208 2.65 -4.81 -4.60
N LEU A 209 3.74 -5.40 -5.11
CA LEU A 209 3.70 -6.16 -6.34
C LEU A 209 2.73 -7.37 -6.28
N PRO A 210 2.81 -8.28 -5.29
CA PRO A 210 1.85 -9.40 -5.20
C PRO A 210 0.41 -8.92 -4.98
N ILE A 211 0.19 -7.84 -4.23
CA ILE A 211 -1.15 -7.24 -4.05
C ILE A 211 -1.73 -6.77 -5.40
N LEU A 212 -0.95 -6.06 -6.19
CA LEU A 212 -1.39 -5.55 -7.51
C LEU A 212 -1.63 -6.69 -8.51
N LEU A 213 -0.79 -7.73 -8.48
CA LEU A 213 -0.97 -8.91 -9.32
C LEU A 213 -2.20 -9.72 -8.90
N HIS A 214 -2.43 -9.89 -7.60
CA HIS A 214 -3.65 -10.53 -7.08
C HIS A 214 -4.90 -9.77 -7.54
N TYR A 215 -4.91 -8.44 -7.42
CA TYR A 215 -6.02 -7.59 -7.90
C TYR A 215 -6.32 -7.80 -9.39
N LEU A 216 -5.28 -7.89 -10.23
CA LEU A 216 -5.46 -8.01 -11.68
C LEU A 216 -5.82 -9.43 -12.13
N VAL A 217 -5.26 -10.46 -11.50
CA VAL A 217 -5.51 -11.86 -11.90
C VAL A 217 -6.81 -12.37 -11.31
N ARG A 218 -7.17 -11.95 -10.09
CA ARG A 218 -8.26 -12.53 -9.28
C ARG A 218 -9.29 -11.53 -8.81
N GLY A 219 -8.91 -10.28 -8.61
CA GLY A 219 -9.77 -9.19 -8.16
C GLY A 219 -10.77 -8.69 -9.20
N ARG A 220 -11.14 -9.47 -10.23
CA ARG A 220 -12.10 -9.02 -11.27
C ARG A 220 -13.43 -8.54 -10.68
N ARG A 221 -13.87 -9.12 -9.56
CA ARG A 221 -15.09 -8.70 -8.84
C ARG A 221 -14.95 -7.31 -8.21
N ASP A 222 -13.72 -6.86 -7.98
CA ASP A 222 -13.36 -5.60 -7.33
C ASP A 222 -13.03 -4.48 -8.34
N TRP A 223 -13.30 -4.67 -9.64
CA TRP A 223 -13.00 -3.71 -10.70
C TRP A 223 -14.03 -2.58 -10.89
N ASN A 224 -15.06 -2.55 -10.04
CA ASN A 224 -16.16 -1.59 -10.11
C ASN A 224 -15.75 -0.16 -9.71
#